data_AF-A0A2V7PRX2-F1
#
_entry.id   AF-A0A2V7PRX2-F1
#
_cell.length_a   1.000
_cell.length_b   1.000
_cell.length_c   1.000
_cell.angle_alpha   90.00
_cell.angle_beta   90.00
_cell.angle_gamma   90.00
#
_symmetry.space_group_name_H-M   'P 1'
#
loop_
_entity.id
_entity.type
_entity.pdbx_description
1 polymer ?
#
loop_
_entity_poly.entity_id
_entity_poly.type
_entity_poly.pdbx_seq_one_letter_code
_entity_poly.pdbx_strand_id
1 'polypeptide(L)'
;MLHDWRTAPVNAKLRAALQFLEKLTLRPDDVRPADVAPLRAAGVSDEGIEDAIHASVLFNIYDRLADSLGWHLPDGDGYAASGRNLMKRGYLI
;
A
#
# COMPACT_ATOMS: atom_id res chain seq x y z
N MET A 1 -0.97 -7.04 -15.05
CA MET A 1 -0.19 -5.82 -14.76
C MET A 1 -0.39 -5.28 -13.35
N LEU A 2 -1.59 -5.34 -12.75
CA LEU A 2 -1.81 -4.89 -11.35
C LEU A 2 -1.45 -5.93 -10.26
N HIS A 3 -1.26 -7.20 -10.62
CA HIS A 3 -0.92 -8.27 -9.66
C HIS A 3 0.54 -8.25 -9.17
N ASP A 4 1.42 -7.50 -9.84
CA ASP A 4 2.80 -7.33 -9.44
C ASP A 4 3.19 -5.85 -9.57
N TRP A 5 3.44 -5.23 -8.43
CA TRP A 5 3.77 -3.81 -8.36
C TRP A 5 5.09 -3.48 -9.09
N ARG A 6 6.00 -4.45 -9.24
CA ARG A 6 7.27 -4.25 -9.94
C ARG A 6 7.09 -4.04 -11.43
N THR A 7 6.07 -4.64 -12.04
CA THR A 7 5.78 -4.50 -13.48
C THR A 7 4.64 -3.53 -13.77
N ALA A 8 3.93 -3.05 -12.74
CA ALA A 8 2.85 -2.08 -12.89
C ALA A 8 3.36 -0.74 -13.49
N PRO A 9 2.57 -0.08 -14.37
CA PRO A 9 2.94 1.21 -14.98
C PRO A 9 2.72 2.39 -14.02
N VAL A 10 3.41 2.37 -12.88
CA VAL A 10 3.37 3.43 -11.85
C VAL A 10 4.56 4.36 -11.96
N ASN A 11 4.37 5.61 -11.53
CA ASN A 11 5.42 6.62 -11.49
C ASN A 11 6.54 6.29 -10.48
N ALA A 12 7.66 7.00 -10.57
CA ALA A 12 8.84 6.75 -9.74
C ALA A 12 8.58 6.93 -8.23
N LYS A 13 7.76 7.92 -7.83
CA LYS A 13 7.39 8.15 -6.43
C LYS A 13 6.67 6.96 -5.83
N LEU A 14 5.61 6.49 -6.50
CA LEU A 14 4.81 5.36 -6.04
C LEU A 14 5.64 4.07 -6.05
N ARG A 15 6.49 3.88 -7.05
CA ARG A 15 7.40 2.72 -7.10
C ARG A 15 8.37 2.68 -5.92
N ALA A 16 8.99 3.80 -5.58
CA ALA A 16 9.91 3.90 -4.44
C ALA A 16 9.18 3.64 -3.11
N ALA A 17 7.97 4.18 -2.95
CA ALA A 17 7.13 3.92 -1.79
C ALA A 17 6.79 2.44 -1.67
N LEU A 18 6.29 1.80 -2.73
CA LEU A 18 5.93 0.37 -2.72
C LEU A 18 7.13 -0.54 -2.39
N GLN A 19 8.33 -0.21 -2.89
CA GLN A 19 9.55 -0.93 -2.55
C GLN A 19 9.86 -0.88 -1.05
N PHE A 20 9.74 0.31 -0.45
CA PHE A 20 9.96 0.49 0.99
C PHE A 20 8.88 -0.21 1.82
N LEU A 21 7.61 -0.07 1.44
CA LEU A 21 6.49 -0.70 2.14
C LEU A 21 6.56 -2.22 2.09
N GLU A 22 7.06 -2.82 1.00
CA GLU A 22 7.32 -4.27 0.96
C GLU A 22 8.35 -4.69 2.01
N LYS A 23 9.45 -3.93 2.17
CA LYS A 23 10.43 -4.19 3.22
C LYS A 23 9.79 -4.03 4.61
N LEU A 24 9.03 -2.96 4.83
CA LEU A 24 8.33 -2.70 6.08
C LEU A 24 7.36 -3.83 6.46
N THR A 25 6.62 -4.37 5.49
CA THR A 25 5.67 -5.47 5.70
C THR A 25 6.36 -6.80 5.98
N LEU A 26 7.43 -7.14 5.26
CA LEU A 26 8.07 -8.45 5.34
C LEU A 26 9.17 -8.53 6.41
N ARG A 27 9.88 -7.43 6.67
CA ARG A 27 11.05 -7.36 7.54
C ARG A 27 11.09 -6.02 8.29
N PRO A 28 10.09 -5.73 9.14
CA PRO A 28 10.03 -4.45 9.86
C PRO A 28 11.27 -4.19 10.73
N ASP A 29 11.83 -5.22 11.35
CA ASP A 29 13.02 -5.13 12.21
C ASP A 29 14.31 -4.74 11.46
N ASP A 30 14.31 -4.86 10.13
CA ASP A 30 15.44 -4.51 9.26
C ASP A 30 15.34 -3.09 8.71
N VAL A 31 14.25 -2.36 8.98
CA VAL A 31 14.05 -0.99 8.49
C VAL A 31 15.02 -0.04 9.19
N ARG A 32 15.71 0.79 8.41
CA ARG A 32 16.72 1.76 8.86
C ARG A 32 16.44 3.11 8.20
N PRO A 33 16.95 4.22 8.77
CA PRO A 33 16.82 5.55 8.17
C PRO A 33 17.32 5.62 6.71
N ALA A 34 18.30 4.80 6.34
CA ALA A 34 18.82 4.70 4.98
C ALA A 34 17.78 4.22 3.95
N ASP A 35 16.78 3.43 4.36
CA ASP A 35 15.74 2.94 3.46
C ASP A 35 14.76 4.04 3.03
N VAL A 36 14.74 5.19 3.73
CA VAL A 36 13.89 6.34 3.41
C VAL A 36 14.54 7.25 2.36
N ALA A 37 15.86 7.21 2.22
CA ALA A 37 16.60 8.07 1.28
C ALA A 37 16.16 7.90 -0.19
N PRO A 38 15.91 6.68 -0.72
CA PRO A 38 15.38 6.49 -2.08
C PRO A 38 14.00 7.13 -2.31
N LEU A 39 13.12 7.13 -1.29
CA LEU A 39 11.78 7.75 -1.39
C LEU A 39 11.91 9.26 -1.55
N ARG A 40 12.76 9.88 -0.73
CA ARG A 40 13.05 11.32 -0.81
C ARG A 40 13.68 11.68 -2.16
N ALA A 41 14.63 10.87 -2.64
CA ALA A 41 15.26 11.07 -3.95
C ALA A 41 14.25 10.96 -5.11
N ALA A 42 13.22 10.12 -4.98
CA ALA A 42 12.11 10.06 -5.93
C ALA A 42 11.12 11.23 -5.81
N GLY A 43 11.25 12.06 -4.77
CA GLY A 43 10.41 13.23 -4.51
C GLY A 43 9.16 12.96 -3.67
N VAL A 44 9.16 11.90 -2.85
CA VAL A 44 8.15 11.70 -1.80
C VAL A 44 8.48 12.63 -0.63
N SER A 45 7.51 13.43 -0.16
CA SER A 45 7.68 14.29 1.02
C SER A 45 7.73 13.46 2.30
N ASP A 46 8.30 13.99 3.38
CA ASP A 46 8.32 13.29 4.67
C ASP A 46 6.90 12.98 5.17
N GLU A 47 5.96 13.92 5.03
CA GLU A 47 4.52 13.70 5.30
C GLU A 47 3.95 12.55 4.45
N GLY A 48 4.28 12.50 3.15
CA GLY A 48 3.82 11.43 2.27
C GLY A 48 4.43 10.07 2.61
N ILE A 49 5.64 10.04 3.18
CA ILE A 49 6.28 8.82 3.69
C ILE A 49 5.54 8.35 4.94
N GLU A 50 5.23 9.26 5.86
CA GLU A 50 4.46 8.98 7.06
C GLU A 50 3.06 8.45 6.74
N ASP A 51 2.33 9.11 5.83
CA ASP A 51 1.02 8.66 5.36
C ASP A 51 1.07 7.26 4.73
N ALA A 52 2.08 6.99 3.91
CA ALA A 52 2.28 5.68 3.29
C ALA A 52 2.54 4.59 4.35
N ILE A 53 3.33 4.90 5.38
CA ILE A 53 3.57 4.00 6.52
C ILE A 53 2.25 3.72 7.26
N HIS A 54 1.49 4.77 7.61
CA HIS A 54 0.22 4.61 8.30
C HIS A 54 -0.76 3.73 7.52
N ALA A 55 -0.94 4.01 6.23
CA ALA A 55 -1.80 3.22 5.36
C ALA A 55 -1.34 1.75 5.31
N SER A 56 -0.05 1.50 5.10
CA SER A 56 0.51 0.15 5.03
C SER A 56 0.35 -0.63 6.33
N VAL A 57 0.59 0.01 7.48
CA VAL A 57 0.45 -0.63 8.80
C VAL A 57 -1.01 -0.96 9.11
N LEU A 58 -1.96 -0.09 8.73
CA LEU A 58 -3.38 -0.39 8.87
C LEU A 58 -3.78 -1.63 8.08
N PHE A 59 -3.34 -1.77 6.83
CA PHE A 59 -3.58 -2.99 6.03
C PHE A 59 -2.91 -4.22 6.65
N ASN A 60 -1.67 -4.11 7.14
CA ASN A 60 -1.02 -5.21 7.87
C ASN A 60 -1.89 -5.70 9.06
N ILE A 61 -2.56 -4.79 9.78
CA ILE A 61 -3.48 -5.16 10.87
C ILE A 61 -4.76 -5.79 10.33
N TYR A 62 -5.40 -5.16 9.34
CA TYR A 62 -6.66 -5.63 8.77
C TYR A 62 -6.55 -6.99 8.10
N ASP A 63 -5.49 -7.22 7.33
CA ASP A 63 -5.25 -8.50 6.66
C ASP A 63 -5.14 -9.63 7.69
N ARG A 64 -4.40 -9.41 8.79
CA ARG A 64 -4.29 -10.38 9.90
C ARG A 64 -5.63 -10.66 10.57
N LEU A 65 -6.47 -9.64 10.76
CA LEU A 65 -7.80 -9.81 11.34
C LEU A 65 -8.73 -10.57 10.39
N ALA A 66 -8.72 -10.22 9.10
CA ALA A 66 -9.53 -10.87 8.08
C ALA A 66 -9.19 -12.36 7.97
N ASP A 67 -7.89 -12.68 7.89
CA ASP A 67 -7.40 -14.05 7.81
C ASP A 67 -7.69 -14.84 9.09
N SER A 68 -7.54 -14.22 10.27
CA SER A 68 -7.73 -14.91 11.55
C SER A 68 -9.20 -15.12 11.91
N LEU A 69 -10.07 -14.21 11.50
CA LEU A 69 -11.50 -14.21 11.85
C LEU A 69 -12.40 -14.72 10.71
N GLY A 70 -11.82 -15.06 9.55
CA GLY A 70 -12.56 -15.57 8.40
C GLY A 70 -13.53 -14.55 7.82
N TRP A 71 -13.10 -13.28 7.70
CA TRP A 71 -13.94 -12.25 7.10
C TRP A 71 -14.26 -12.59 5.64
N HIS A 72 -15.48 -12.28 5.20
CA HIS A 72 -15.82 -12.37 3.79
C HIS A 72 -15.11 -11.26 3.01
N LEU A 73 -14.24 -11.64 2.07
CA LEU A 73 -13.60 -10.73 1.14
C LEU A 73 -14.27 -10.82 -0.23
N PRO A 74 -14.49 -9.67 -0.92
CA PRO A 74 -14.95 -9.67 -2.30
C PRO A 74 -14.03 -10.50 -3.21
N ASP A 75 -14.58 -11.07 -4.28
CA ASP A 75 -13.77 -11.64 -5.35
C ASP A 75 -13.15 -10.52 -6.23
N GLY A 76 -12.41 -10.91 -7.28
CA GLY A 76 -11.75 -9.94 -8.16
C GLY A 76 -12.72 -8.94 -8.80
N ASP A 77 -13.92 -9.38 -9.19
CA ASP A 77 -14.94 -8.51 -9.78
C ASP A 77 -15.55 -7.58 -8.73
N GLY A 78 -15.75 -8.08 -7.51
CA GLY A 78 -16.18 -7.31 -6.35
C GLY A 78 -15.21 -6.20 -5.99
N TYR A 79 -13.90 -6.48 -5.92
CA TYR A 79 -12.88 -5.45 -5.70
C TYR A 79 -12.84 -4.42 -6.85
N ALA A 80 -12.97 -4.87 -8.11
CA ALA A 80 -13.02 -3.95 -9.25
C ALA A 80 -14.26 -3.04 -9.20
N ALA A 81 -15.41 -3.56 -8.76
CA ALA A 81 -16.62 -2.77 -8.56
C ALA A 81 -16.46 -1.75 -7.44
N SER A 82 -15.90 -2.16 -6.29
CA SER A 82 -15.59 -1.27 -5.16
C SER A 82 -14.64 -0.15 -5.57
N GLY A 83 -13.57 -0.46 -6.31
CA GLY A 83 -12.63 0.55 -6.83
C GLY A 83 -13.32 1.57 -7.75
N ARG A 84 -14.20 1.13 -8.65
CA ARG A 84 -14.99 2.03 -9.50
C ARG A 84 -15.92 2.93 -8.68
N ASN A 85 -16.53 2.41 -7.61
CA ASN A 85 -17.40 3.19 -6.73
C ASN A 85 -16.61 4.24 -5.97
N LEU A 86 -15.47 3.86 -5.39
CA LEU A 86 -14.60 4.79 -4.66
C LEU A 86 -14.13 5.95 -5.57
N MET A 87 -13.78 5.65 -6.82
CA MET A 87 -13.40 6.68 -7.80
C MET A 87 -14.55 7.64 -8.15
N LYS A 88 -15.80 7.16 -8.14
CA LYS A 88 -16.98 7.94 -8.52
C LYS A 88 -17.60 8.71 -7.36
N ARG A 89 -17.56 8.16 -6.15
CA ARG A 89 -18.36 8.60 -5.00
C ARG A 89 -17.50 8.89 -3.76
N GLY A 90 -16.21 8.58 -3.79
CA GLY A 90 -15.36 8.65 -2.61
C GLY A 90 -15.81 7.65 -1.53
N TYR A 91 -15.51 7.96 -0.27
CA TYR A 91 -15.92 7.16 0.89
C TYR A 91 -17.35 7.46 1.37
N LEU A 92 -18.12 8.24 0.60
CA LEU A 92 -19.52 8.50 0.90
C LEU A 92 -20.32 7.26 0.47
N ILE A 93 -20.77 6.51 1.47
CA ILE A 93 -21.78 5.45 1.30
C ILE A 93 -23.15 6.10 1.27
#